data_AF-X0UPV1-F1
#
_entry.id   AF-X0UPV1-F1
#
_cell.length_a   1.000
_cell.length_b   1.000
_cell.length_c   1.000
_cell.angle_alpha   90.00
_cell.angle_beta   90.00
_cell.angle_gamma   90.00
#
_symmetry.space_group_name_H-M   'P 1'
#
loop_
_entity.id
_entity.type
_entity.pdbx_description
1 polymer ?
#
loop_
_entity_poly.entity_id
_entity_poly.type
_entity_poly.pdbx_seq_one_letter_code
_entity_poly.pdbx_strand_id
1 'polypeptide(L)'
;YFKDNYSQIVQKGQIRHLPGGVYWEMCVAGRDTYQNGAYWATPTGWFVYTLDLVDSALADRTVIDMISDFKKGGACEWVLDEKRRLPNYLASASLPLAGIRAMIERRKNNTSTAIPER
;
A
#
# COMPACT_ATOMS: atom_id res chain seq x y z
N TYR A 1 1.32 -14.11 -5.71
CA TYR A 1 -0.02 -13.48 -5.68
C TYR A 1 0.04 -11.95 -5.74
N PHE A 2 0.51 -11.23 -4.70
CA PHE A 2 0.49 -9.75 -4.70
C PHE A 2 1.32 -9.12 -5.83
N LYS A 3 2.52 -9.66 -6.09
CA LYS A 3 3.34 -9.26 -7.23
C LYS A 3 2.62 -9.48 -8.56
N ASP A 4 2.03 -10.66 -8.74
CA ASP A 4 1.39 -11.07 -10.00
C ASP A 4 0.11 -10.27 -10.31
N ASN A 5 -0.57 -9.76 -9.27
CA ASN A 5 -1.79 -8.96 -9.39
C ASN A 5 -1.55 -7.47 -9.12
N TYR A 6 -0.30 -7.01 -9.05
CA TYR A 6 0.06 -5.67 -8.57
C TYR A 6 -0.70 -4.56 -9.28
N SER A 7 -0.77 -4.60 -10.61
CA SER A 7 -1.47 -3.59 -11.43
C SER A 7 -2.97 -3.51 -11.19
N GLN A 8 -3.56 -4.54 -10.58
CA GLN A 8 -4.98 -4.64 -10.29
C GLN A 8 -5.32 -4.32 -8.83
N ILE A 9 -4.33 -4.39 -7.93
CA ILE A 9 -4.53 -4.18 -6.49
C ILE A 9 -3.86 -2.89 -5.99
N VAL A 10 -3.04 -2.22 -6.79
CA VAL A 10 -2.37 -0.97 -6.41
C VAL A 10 -2.73 0.16 -7.36
N GLN A 11 -3.19 1.29 -6.78
CA GLN A 11 -3.36 2.55 -7.48
C GLN A 11 -2.72 3.67 -6.65
N LYS A 12 -1.79 4.43 -7.24
CA LYS A 12 -1.12 5.56 -6.56
C LYS A 12 -0.50 5.15 -5.20
N GLY A 13 0.02 3.92 -5.10
CA GLY A 13 0.59 3.34 -3.87
C GLY A 13 -0.42 2.92 -2.80
N GLN A 14 -1.74 3.00 -3.08
CA GLN A 14 -2.83 2.60 -2.20
C GLN A 14 -3.43 1.26 -2.67
N ILE A 15 -4.01 0.49 -1.75
CA ILE A 15 -4.27 -0.95 -1.94
C ILE A 15 -5.77 -1.27 -1.99
N ARG A 16 -6.19 -2.06 -2.98
CA ARG A 16 -7.55 -2.62 -3.11
C ARG A 16 -7.60 -3.99 -2.42
N HIS A 17 -8.75 -4.33 -1.81
CA HIS A 17 -8.92 -5.62 -1.12
C HIS A 17 -8.88 -6.83 -2.07
N LEU A 18 -9.41 -6.67 -3.28
CA LEU A 18 -9.48 -7.70 -4.33
C LEU A 18 -8.95 -7.11 -5.64
N PRO A 19 -8.45 -7.93 -6.58
CA PRO A 19 -8.05 -7.43 -7.91
C PRO A 19 -9.17 -6.63 -8.60
N GLY A 20 -8.77 -5.67 -9.45
CA GLY A 20 -9.66 -4.93 -10.34
C GLY A 20 -10.66 -5.84 -11.07
N GLY A 21 -11.93 -5.43 -11.10
CA GLY A 21 -13.02 -6.23 -11.67
C GLY A 21 -13.52 -7.38 -10.79
N VAL A 22 -12.89 -7.63 -9.63
CA VAL A 22 -13.35 -8.59 -8.62
C VAL A 22 -13.95 -7.85 -7.42
N TYR A 23 -15.03 -8.42 -6.87
CA TYR A 23 -15.86 -7.83 -5.83
C TYR A 23 -16.26 -8.91 -4.82
N TRP A 24 -16.59 -8.50 -3.60
CA TRP A 24 -17.13 -9.40 -2.59
C TRP A 24 -18.49 -9.95 -3.02
N GLU A 25 -18.78 -11.22 -2.73
CA GLU A 25 -20.09 -11.82 -3.03
C GLU A 25 -21.22 -11.12 -2.28
N MET A 26 -20.94 -10.65 -1.06
CA MET A 26 -21.85 -9.84 -0.25
C MET A 26 -21.10 -8.65 0.35
N CYS A 27 -21.55 -7.45 0.01
CA CYS A 27 -21.06 -6.21 0.61
C CYS A 27 -22.16 -5.14 0.60
N VAL A 28 -22.21 -4.34 1.67
CA VAL A 28 -23.10 -3.17 1.73
C VAL A 28 -22.65 -2.08 0.74
N ALA A 29 -21.34 -1.98 0.50
CA ALA A 29 -20.78 -1.06 -0.47
C ALA A 29 -20.99 -1.59 -1.89
N GLY A 30 -21.46 -0.70 -2.79
CA GLY A 30 -21.55 -0.99 -4.21
C GLY A 30 -20.19 -1.30 -4.86
N ARG A 31 -20.22 -1.76 -6.10
CA ARG A 31 -18.99 -1.99 -6.88
C ARG A 31 -18.20 -0.68 -7.03
N ASP A 32 -16.89 -0.78 -6.91
CA ASP A 32 -15.93 0.32 -7.05
C ASP A 32 -16.23 1.49 -6.10
N THR A 33 -16.66 1.16 -4.89
CA THR A 33 -16.76 2.11 -3.78
C THR A 33 -16.34 1.46 -2.47
N TYR A 34 -15.72 2.25 -1.61
CA TYR A 34 -15.33 1.84 -0.25
C TYR A 34 -14.54 0.52 -0.25
N GLN A 35 -14.88 -0.43 0.62
CA GLN A 35 -14.23 -1.75 0.74
C GLN A 35 -14.45 -2.67 -0.47
N ASN A 36 -15.38 -2.34 -1.37
CA ASN A 36 -15.76 -3.17 -2.52
C ASN A 36 -15.21 -2.60 -3.85
N GLY A 37 -13.97 -2.10 -3.82
CA GLY A 37 -13.21 -1.78 -5.02
C GLY A 37 -12.40 -0.49 -4.98
N ALA A 38 -12.49 0.31 -3.92
CA ALA A 38 -11.60 1.45 -3.75
C ALA A 38 -10.22 1.03 -3.18
N TYR A 39 -9.25 1.93 -3.32
CA TYR A 39 -7.87 1.75 -2.88
C TYR A 39 -7.62 2.53 -1.59
N TRP A 40 -6.99 1.88 -0.63
CA TRP A 40 -6.78 2.38 0.72
C TRP A 40 -5.30 2.46 1.02
N ALA A 41 -4.83 3.59 1.55
CA ALA A 41 -3.46 3.68 2.02
C ALA A 41 -3.24 2.94 3.36
N THR A 42 -4.30 2.81 4.17
CA THR A 42 -4.25 2.16 5.50
C THR A 42 -3.43 0.85 5.52
N PRO A 43 -3.65 -0.14 4.63
CA PRO A 43 -2.89 -1.39 4.63
C PRO A 43 -1.52 -1.32 3.94
N THR A 44 -1.11 -0.18 3.36
CA THR A 44 0.10 -0.08 2.54
C THR A 44 1.35 -0.54 3.29
N GLY A 45 1.45 -0.27 4.61
CA GLY A 45 2.60 -0.68 5.42
C GLY A 45 2.82 -2.20 5.43
N TRP A 46 1.77 -2.99 5.68
CA TRP A 46 1.87 -4.46 5.66
C TRP A 46 2.12 -4.99 4.24
N PHE A 47 1.49 -4.35 3.25
CA PHE A 47 1.66 -4.72 1.86
C PHE A 47 3.11 -4.57 1.40
N VAL A 48 3.73 -3.40 1.60
CA VAL A 48 5.10 -3.15 1.13
C VAL A 48 6.13 -3.96 1.90
N TYR A 49 5.91 -4.23 3.20
CA TYR A 49 6.76 -5.15 3.95
C TYR A 49 6.76 -6.55 3.33
N THR A 50 5.59 -7.06 2.97
CA THR A 50 5.45 -8.40 2.37
C THR A 50 6.00 -8.42 0.95
N LEU A 51 5.72 -7.38 0.16
CA LEU A 51 6.20 -7.26 -1.22
C LEU A 51 7.72 -7.17 -1.28
N ASP A 52 8.34 -6.49 -0.33
CA ASP A 52 9.80 -6.36 -0.22
C ASP A 52 10.53 -7.70 -0.02
N LEU A 53 9.84 -8.73 0.47
CA LEU A 53 10.41 -10.08 0.58
C LEU A 53 10.67 -10.72 -0.78
N VAL A 54 9.95 -10.29 -1.82
CA VAL A 54 9.99 -10.91 -3.17
C VAL A 54 10.36 -9.93 -4.28
N ASP A 55 10.17 -8.63 -4.06
CA ASP A 55 10.45 -7.55 -5.01
C ASP A 55 10.64 -6.21 -4.28
N SER A 56 11.88 -5.96 -3.85
CA SER A 56 12.24 -4.76 -3.09
C SER A 56 12.06 -3.45 -3.88
N ALA A 57 12.34 -3.49 -5.19
CA ALA A 57 12.18 -2.33 -6.07
C ALA A 57 10.71 -1.94 -6.24
N LEU A 58 9.82 -2.92 -6.40
CA LEU A 58 8.38 -2.67 -6.50
C LEU A 58 7.79 -2.17 -5.16
N ALA A 59 8.28 -2.69 -4.04
CA ALA A 59 7.92 -2.18 -2.71
C ALA A 59 8.33 -0.71 -2.53
N ASP A 60 9.56 -0.35 -2.91
CA ASP A 60 10.03 1.04 -2.84
C ASP A 60 9.19 1.96 -3.73
N ARG A 61 8.87 1.51 -4.96
CA ARG A 61 8.02 2.27 -5.87
C ARG A 61 6.63 2.51 -5.29
N THR A 62 6.02 1.51 -4.66
CA THR A 62 4.71 1.62 -4.00
C THR A 62 4.71 2.74 -2.95
N VAL A 63 5.74 2.78 -2.10
CA VAL A 63 5.89 3.81 -1.06
C VAL A 63 6.04 5.21 -1.67
N ILE A 64 6.89 5.34 -2.70
CA ILE A 64 7.12 6.62 -3.38
C ILE A 64 5.84 7.14 -4.04
N ASP A 65 5.08 6.26 -4.69
CA ASP A 65 3.83 6.63 -5.34
C ASP A 65 2.77 7.07 -4.30
N MET A 66 2.66 6.38 -3.16
CA MET A 66 1.77 6.78 -2.06
C MET A 66 2.13 8.16 -1.50
N ILE A 67 3.42 8.40 -1.22
CA ILE A 67 3.89 9.71 -0.72
C ILE A 67 3.62 10.80 -1.75
N SER A 68 3.83 10.51 -3.03
CA SER A 68 3.57 11.47 -4.11
C SER A 68 2.08 11.81 -4.22
N ASP A 69 1.20 10.83 -4.01
CA ASP A 69 -0.25 11.04 -3.98
C ASP A 69 -0.68 11.90 -2.78
N PHE A 70 -0.14 11.61 -1.60
CA PHE A 70 -0.39 12.38 -0.38
C PHE A 70 0.10 13.82 -0.48
N LYS A 71 1.26 14.06 -1.10
CA LYS A 71 1.75 15.43 -1.35
C LYS A 71 0.83 16.23 -2.27
N LYS A 72 0.15 15.58 -3.22
CA LYS A 72 -0.75 16.23 -4.17
C LYS A 72 -2.13 16.51 -3.60
N GLY A 73 -2.71 15.56 -2.86
CA GLY A 73 -4.12 15.60 -2.46
C GLY A 73 -4.41 15.40 -0.99
N GLY A 74 -3.38 15.26 -0.15
CA GLY A 74 -3.50 14.89 1.25
C GLY A 74 -3.84 13.42 1.45
N ALA A 75 -3.64 12.93 2.67
CA ALA A 75 -4.14 11.62 3.08
C ALA A 75 -5.67 11.64 3.16
N CYS A 76 -6.31 10.59 2.67
CA CYS A 76 -7.76 10.42 2.70
C CYS A 76 -8.10 8.95 2.99
N GLU A 77 -9.37 8.65 3.23
CA GLU A 77 -9.82 7.31 3.59
C GLU A 77 -9.56 6.32 2.45
N TRP A 78 -10.03 6.63 1.25
CA TRP A 78 -9.77 5.85 0.06
C TRP A 78 -9.79 6.70 -1.22
N VAL A 79 -9.18 6.13 -2.26
CA VAL A 79 -9.16 6.68 -3.62
C VAL A 79 -9.70 5.70 -4.64
N LEU A 80 -10.22 6.22 -5.74
CA LEU A 80 -10.48 5.48 -6.97
C LEU A 80 -10.35 6.46 -8.13
N ASP A 81 -9.46 6.19 -9.08
CA ASP A 81 -9.02 7.17 -10.07
C ASP A 81 -8.66 8.52 -9.42
N GLU A 82 -9.36 9.60 -9.78
CA GLU A 82 -9.20 10.94 -9.19
C GLU A 82 -10.13 11.19 -7.99
N LYS A 83 -11.07 10.29 -7.69
CA LYS A 83 -11.97 10.42 -6.56
C LYS A 83 -11.22 10.19 -5.26
N ARG A 84 -11.43 11.08 -4.30
CA ARG A 84 -10.90 11.00 -2.92
C ARG A 84 -12.06 11.12 -1.95
N ARG A 85 -11.99 10.39 -0.83
CA ARG A 85 -13.05 10.41 0.17
C ARG A 85 -12.50 10.59 1.57
N LEU A 86 -13.21 11.39 2.36
CA LEU A 86 -12.90 11.71 3.74
C LEU A 86 -11.44 12.17 3.92
N PRO A 87 -11.13 13.43 3.56
CA PRO A 87 -9.77 13.96 3.68
C PRO A 87 -9.32 14.00 5.15
N ASN A 88 -8.00 14.06 5.36
CA ASN A 88 -7.36 14.06 6.68
C ASN A 88 -7.66 12.79 7.50
N TYR A 89 -7.79 11.65 6.82
CA TYR A 89 -8.05 10.36 7.47
C TYR A 89 -6.80 9.84 8.18
N LEU A 90 -6.84 9.83 9.51
CA LEU A 90 -5.69 9.54 10.36
C LEU A 90 -5.07 8.16 10.08
N ALA A 91 -5.88 7.13 9.88
CA ALA A 91 -5.38 5.77 9.68
C ALA A 91 -4.52 5.65 8.40
N SER A 92 -4.96 6.30 7.31
CA SER A 92 -4.18 6.38 6.06
C SER A 92 -2.88 7.17 6.22
N ALA A 93 -2.84 8.15 7.13
CA ALA A 93 -1.63 8.94 7.38
C ALA A 93 -0.63 8.23 8.31
N SER A 94 -1.11 7.43 9.27
CA SER A 94 -0.28 6.91 10.36
C SER A 94 0.11 5.44 10.21
N LEU A 95 -0.81 4.57 9.79
CA LEU A 95 -0.57 3.12 9.77
C LEU A 95 0.48 2.67 8.75
N PRO A 96 0.62 3.27 7.55
CA PRO A 96 1.67 2.88 6.61
C PRO A 96 3.08 3.01 7.20
N LEU A 97 3.29 4.02 8.05
CA LEU A 97 4.59 4.34 8.61
C LEU A 97 5.18 3.18 9.43
N ALA A 98 4.35 2.46 10.19
CA ALA A 98 4.81 1.35 11.02
C ALA A 98 5.40 0.22 10.15
N GLY A 99 4.68 -0.20 9.10
CA GLY A 99 5.15 -1.26 8.20
C GLY A 99 6.36 -0.84 7.37
N ILE A 100 6.41 0.41 6.90
CA ILE A 100 7.55 0.96 6.16
C ILE A 100 8.82 0.99 7.04
N ARG A 101 8.70 1.40 8.31
CA ARG A 101 9.83 1.38 9.26
C ARG A 101 10.34 -0.03 9.48
N ALA A 102 9.44 -0.98 9.76
CA ALA A 102 9.80 -2.39 9.94
C ALA A 102 10.50 -2.97 8.70
N MET A 103 10.05 -2.60 7.49
CA MET A 103 10.66 -3.01 6.22
C MET A 103 12.11 -2.50 6.12
N ILE A 104 12.32 -1.21 6.39
CA ILE A 104 13.65 -0.58 6.35
C ILE A 104 14.59 -1.18 7.42
N GLU A 105 14.10 -1.39 8.64
CA GLU A 105 14.87 -1.99 9.73
C GLU A 105 15.31 -3.42 9.41
N ARG A 106 14.40 -4.23 8.86
CA ARG A 106 14.72 -5.59 8.38
C ARG A 106 15.85 -5.57 7.35
N ARG A 107 15.78 -4.68 6.36
CA ARG A 107 16.83 -4.54 5.32
C ARG A 107 18.18 -4.20 5.96
N LYS A 108 18.22 -3.24 6.88
CA LYS A 108 19.46 -2.84 7.59
C LYS A 108 20.09 -4.02 8.33
N ASN A 109 19.29 -4.78 9.07
CA ASN A 109 19.78 -5.92 9.83
C ASN A 109 20.37 -7.01 8.92
N ASN A 110 19.72 -7.29 7.79
CA ASN A 110 20.21 -8.27 6.82
C ASN A 110 21.53 -7.84 6.15
N THR A 111 21.73 -6.55 5.91
CA THR A 111 23.00 -6.03 5.37
C THR A 111 24.12 -6.11 6.39
N SER A 112 23.85 -5.83 7.67
CA SER A 112 24.85 -5.92 8.75
C SER A 112 25.34 -7.36 8.99
N THR A 113 24.52 -8.38 8.76
CA THR A 113 24.92 -9.79 8.85
C THR A 113 25.72 -10.31 7.65
N ALA A 114 25.80 -9.53 6.56
CA ALA A 114 26.45 -9.97 5.32
C ALA A 114 27.93 -9.58 5.21
N ILE A 115 28.47 -8.84 6.18
CA ILE A 115 29.90 -8.49 6.23
C ILE A 115 30.57 -9.40 7.27
N PRO A 116 31.39 -10.39 6.87
CA PRO A 116 32.18 -11.15 7.83
C PRO A 116 33.29 -10.26 8.40
N GLU A 117 33.52 -10.34 9.71
CA GLU A 117 34.72 -9.78 10.34
C GLU A 117 35.96 -10.39 9.66
N ARG A 118 36.88 -9.51 9.21
CA ARG A 118 38.18 -9.90 8.65
C ARG A 118 39.19 -10.15 9.75
#